data_AF-A0A497IYY0-F1
#
_entry.id   AF-A0A497IYY0-F1
#
_cell.length_a   1.000
_cell.length_b   1.000
_cell.length_c   1.000
_cell.angle_alpha   90.00
_cell.angle_beta   90.00
_cell.angle_gamma   90.00
#
_symmetry.space_group_name_H-M   'P 1'
#
loop_
_entity.id
_entity.type
_entity.pdbx_description
1 polymer ?
#
loop_
_entity_poly.entity_id
_entity_poly.type
_entity_poly.pdbx_seq_one_letter_code
_entity_poly.pdbx_strand_id
1 'polypeptide(L)'
;MSDIETEKLEVLRSIDAKLSVIRQLIELQTHSIVKDKLKKVASTPSRKIIWALCDGTLSVSDIAKKVGVSTRAVQYFVREAQELELITVDKRGFPRRTINWIPLKWQHIIKKLQQQKGSNKLRMMRNVE
;
A
#
# COMPACT_ATOMS: atom_id res chain seq x y z
N MET A 1 -28.24 -21.62 15.28
CA MET A 1 -28.20 -20.16 15.07
C MET A 1 -29.62 -19.67 15.19
N SER A 2 -29.86 -18.66 16.02
CA SER A 2 -31.20 -18.07 16.15
C SER A 2 -31.56 -17.29 14.88
N ASP A 3 -32.84 -17.20 14.53
CA ASP A 3 -33.30 -16.42 13.36
C ASP A 3 -32.78 -14.97 13.39
N ILE A 4 -32.61 -14.43 14.60
CA ILE A 4 -32.04 -13.10 14.88
C ILE A 4 -30.58 -12.99 14.43
N GLU A 5 -29.77 -14.06 14.57
CA GLU A 5 -28.38 -14.06 14.11
C GLU A 5 -28.29 -14.07 12.59
N THR A 6 -29.19 -14.76 11.92
CA THR A 6 -29.27 -14.82 10.46
C THR A 6 -29.64 -13.46 9.88
N GLU A 7 -30.66 -12.80 10.45
CA GLU A 7 -31.10 -11.47 10.03
C GLU A 7 -29.99 -10.41 10.22
N LYS A 8 -29.28 -10.44 11.36
CA LYS A 8 -28.11 -9.58 11.59
C LYS A 8 -27.01 -9.80 10.56
N LEU A 9 -26.75 -11.03 10.17
CA LEU A 9 -25.72 -11.36 9.18
C LEU A 9 -26.09 -10.83 7.79
N GLU A 10 -27.36 -10.90 7.40
CA GLU A 10 -27.84 -10.33 6.13
C GLU A 10 -27.70 -8.81 6.10
N VAL A 11 -28.04 -8.13 7.20
CA VAL A 11 -27.86 -6.68 7.32
C VAL A 11 -26.39 -6.29 7.18
N LEU A 12 -25.47 -7.01 7.83
CA LEU A 12 -24.03 -6.75 7.71
C LEU A 12 -23.52 -6.93 6.28
N ARG A 13 -23.96 -7.98 5.58
CA ARG A 13 -23.61 -8.20 4.17
C ARG A 13 -24.12 -7.09 3.27
N SER A 14 -25.35 -6.63 3.51
CA SER A 14 -25.95 -5.51 2.77
C SER A 14 -25.18 -4.22 2.97
N ILE A 15 -24.76 -3.93 4.21
CA ILE A 15 -23.93 -2.77 4.53
C ILE A 15 -22.58 -2.86 3.82
N ASP A 16 -21.89 -4.00 3.89
CA ASP A 16 -20.60 -4.20 3.23
C ASP A 16 -20.69 -4.00 1.71
N ALA A 17 -21.73 -4.56 1.08
CA ALA A 17 -22.00 -4.37 -0.35
C ALA A 17 -22.20 -2.90 -0.71
N LYS A 18 -22.98 -2.15 0.08
CA LYS A 18 -23.21 -0.71 -0.13
C LYS A 18 -21.93 0.10 0.08
N LEU A 19 -21.14 -0.21 1.11
CA LEU A 19 -19.84 0.43 1.36
C LEU A 19 -18.85 0.18 0.22
N SER A 20 -18.88 -1.03 -0.36
CA SER A 20 -18.07 -1.36 -1.54
C SER A 20 -18.45 -0.49 -2.75
N VAL A 21 -19.74 -0.30 -3.03
CA VAL A 21 -20.21 0.57 -4.12
C VAL A 21 -19.79 2.02 -3.90
N ILE A 22 -19.98 2.55 -2.69
CA ILE A 22 -19.57 3.92 -2.33
C ILE A 22 -18.06 4.08 -2.53
N ARG A 23 -17.26 3.11 -2.08
CA ARG A 23 -15.81 3.11 -2.29
C ARG A 23 -15.45 3.18 -3.77
N GLN A 24 -16.08 2.36 -4.62
CA GLN A 24 -15.82 2.35 -6.07
C GLN A 24 -16.14 3.70 -6.73
N LEU A 25 -17.26 4.32 -6.36
CA LEU A 25 -17.65 5.63 -6.89
C LEU A 25 -16.67 6.73 -6.47
N ILE A 26 -16.27 6.74 -5.20
CA ILE A 26 -15.27 7.68 -4.69
C ILE A 26 -13.93 7.46 -5.39
N GLU A 27 -13.50 6.22 -5.58
CA GLU A 27 -12.27 5.88 -6.31
C GLU A 27 -12.32 6.40 -7.75
N LEU A 28 -13.45 6.27 -8.45
CA LEU A 28 -13.64 6.80 -9.81
C LEU A 28 -13.57 8.32 -9.85
N GLN A 29 -14.26 9.01 -8.94
CA GLN A 29 -14.28 10.48 -8.87
C GLN A 29 -12.93 11.06 -8.48
N THR A 30 -12.24 10.42 -7.54
CA THR A 30 -10.94 10.90 -7.03
C THR A 30 -9.77 10.46 -7.88
N HIS A 31 -9.98 9.55 -8.84
CA HIS A 31 -8.92 8.92 -9.63
C HIS A 31 -7.98 9.94 -10.29
N SER A 32 -8.51 11.01 -10.90
CA SER A 32 -7.69 12.02 -11.59
C SER A 32 -6.80 12.79 -10.62
N ILE A 33 -7.39 13.33 -9.55
CA ILE A 33 -6.71 14.14 -8.53
C ILE A 33 -5.64 13.32 -7.82
N VAL A 34 -5.99 12.11 -7.36
CA VAL A 34 -5.05 11.22 -6.67
C VAL A 34 -3.94 10.83 -7.61
N LYS A 35 -4.24 10.43 -8.86
CA LYS A 35 -3.24 10.07 -9.86
C LYS A 35 -2.27 11.22 -10.12
N ASP A 36 -2.73 12.46 -10.17
CA ASP A 36 -1.87 13.62 -10.43
C ASP A 36 -1.00 13.99 -9.23
N LYS A 37 -1.53 13.93 -7.99
CA LYS A 37 -0.71 14.03 -6.78
C LYS A 37 0.32 12.89 -6.72
N LEU A 38 -0.10 11.67 -7.01
CA LEU A 38 0.73 10.46 -6.96
C LEU A 38 1.86 10.49 -8.01
N LYS A 39 1.64 11.07 -9.20
CA LYS A 39 2.71 11.25 -10.19
C LYS A 39 3.86 12.11 -9.67
N LYS A 40 3.58 13.10 -8.82
CA LYS A 40 4.60 13.98 -8.23
C LYS A 40 5.49 13.22 -7.25
N VAL A 41 4.90 12.34 -6.44
CA VAL A 41 5.62 11.62 -5.37
C VAL A 41 6.02 10.19 -5.72
N ALA A 42 5.49 9.57 -6.77
CA ALA A 42 5.78 8.18 -7.13
C ALA A 42 6.17 8.04 -8.61
N SER A 43 7.10 8.89 -9.05
CA SER A 43 7.61 8.93 -10.42
C SER A 43 8.49 7.71 -10.76
N THR A 44 9.34 7.27 -9.83
CA THR A 44 10.31 6.17 -10.04
C THR A 44 9.76 4.81 -9.62
N PRO A 45 10.28 3.68 -10.17
CA PRO A 45 9.90 2.34 -9.74
C PRO A 45 10.01 2.13 -8.22
N SER A 46 11.14 2.52 -7.61
CA SER A 46 11.35 2.39 -6.16
C SER A 46 10.31 3.18 -5.35
N ARG A 47 9.94 4.39 -5.80
CA ARG A 47 8.93 5.21 -5.10
C ARG A 47 7.52 4.63 -5.24
N LYS A 48 7.19 4.02 -6.38
CA LYS A 48 5.92 3.27 -6.56
C LYS A 48 5.81 2.07 -5.62
N ILE A 49 6.95 1.44 -5.33
CA ILE A 49 7.03 0.33 -4.40
C ILE A 49 6.84 0.83 -2.96
N ILE A 50 7.52 1.92 -2.59
CA ILE A 50 7.35 2.53 -1.27
C ILE A 50 5.86 2.84 -1.04
N TRP A 51 5.19 3.48 -2.01
CA TRP A 51 3.74 3.70 -1.97
C TRP A 51 2.97 2.40 -1.72
N ALA A 52 3.27 1.34 -2.46
CA ALA A 52 2.60 0.05 -2.34
C ALA A 52 2.77 -0.60 -0.95
N LEU A 53 3.86 -0.30 -0.25
CA LEU A 53 4.19 -0.85 1.08
C LEU A 53 3.72 0.03 2.25
N CYS A 54 3.29 1.27 2.02
CA CYS A 54 2.73 2.14 3.04
C CYS A 54 1.28 1.78 3.41
N ASP A 55 1.02 0.55 3.82
CA ASP A 55 -0.32 0.08 4.23
C ASP A 55 -0.57 0.19 5.74
N GLY A 56 0.37 0.79 6.48
CA GLY A 56 0.32 0.90 7.94
C GLY A 56 0.80 -0.34 8.69
N THR A 57 1.44 -1.31 8.02
CA THR A 57 1.97 -2.53 8.66
C THR A 57 3.48 -2.56 8.82
N LEU A 58 4.23 -1.74 8.06
CA LEU A 58 5.69 -1.79 8.02
C LEU A 58 6.33 -0.49 8.48
N SER A 59 7.40 -0.62 9.26
CA SER A 59 8.24 0.52 9.61
C SER A 59 8.99 1.08 8.40
N VAL A 60 9.46 2.33 8.51
CA VAL A 60 10.27 2.99 7.47
C VAL A 60 11.55 2.18 7.16
N SER A 61 12.18 1.58 8.17
CA SER A 61 13.37 0.77 7.99
C SER A 61 13.07 -0.55 7.29
N ASP A 62 11.93 -1.19 7.59
CA ASP A 62 11.52 -2.42 6.91
C ASP A 62 11.15 -2.18 5.45
N ILE A 63 10.48 -1.05 5.16
CA ILE A 63 10.21 -0.62 3.80
C ILE A 63 11.53 -0.40 3.05
N ALA A 64 12.48 0.32 3.64
CA ALA A 64 13.79 0.58 3.04
C ALA A 64 14.53 -0.72 2.68
N LYS A 65 14.56 -1.69 3.60
CA LYS A 65 15.13 -3.03 3.36
C LYS A 65 14.40 -3.78 2.23
N LYS A 66 13.06 -3.73 2.19
CA LYS A 66 12.27 -4.40 1.15
C LYS A 66 12.44 -3.78 -0.23
N VAL A 67 12.64 -2.47 -0.32
CA VAL A 67 12.81 -1.76 -1.60
C VAL A 67 14.28 -1.75 -2.05
N GLY A 68 15.23 -1.91 -1.12
CA GLY A 68 16.67 -1.81 -1.41
C GLY A 68 17.15 -0.36 -1.55
N VAL A 69 16.61 0.54 -0.72
CA VAL A 69 16.98 1.97 -0.70
C VAL A 69 17.36 2.41 0.71
N SER A 70 17.91 3.61 0.87
CA SER A 70 18.22 4.16 2.20
C SER A 70 16.93 4.48 2.98
N THR A 71 16.98 4.37 4.31
CA THR A 71 15.89 4.79 5.20
C THR A 71 15.51 6.25 4.96
N ARG A 72 16.50 7.10 4.68
CA ARG A 72 16.28 8.52 4.40
C ARG A 72 15.50 8.77 3.11
N ALA A 73 15.71 7.96 2.07
CA ALA A 73 14.90 8.03 0.85
C ALA A 73 13.41 7.71 1.13
N VAL A 74 13.14 6.74 2.00
CA VAL A 74 11.76 6.41 2.42
C VAL A 74 11.18 7.55 3.27
N GLN A 75 11.95 8.14 4.20
CA GLN A 75 11.50 9.29 4.99
C GLN A 75 11.13 10.49 4.11
N TYR A 76 11.96 10.81 3.10
CA TYR A 76 11.67 11.87 2.15
C TYR A 76 10.38 11.60 1.38
N PHE A 77 10.21 10.37 0.88
CA PHE A 77 8.97 9.96 0.23
C PHE A 77 7.75 10.15 1.14
N VAL A 78 7.82 9.66 2.38
CA VAL A 78 6.71 9.71 3.35
C VAL A 78 6.35 11.16 3.65
N ARG A 79 7.34 12.03 3.88
CA ARG A 79 7.10 13.45 4.15
C ARG A 79 6.44 14.16 2.97
N GLU A 80 6.97 14.01 1.76
CA GLU A 80 6.38 14.59 0.55
C GLU A 80 4.94 14.07 0.30
N ALA A 81 4.68 12.80 0.60
CA ALA A 81 3.35 12.23 0.49
C ALA A 81 2.39 12.71 1.59
N GLN A 82 2.89 12.97 2.81
CA GLN A 82 2.12 13.59 3.90
C GLN A 82 1.74 15.03 3.57
N GLU A 83 2.65 15.83 3.01
CA GLU A 83 2.37 17.19 2.55
C GLU A 83 1.27 17.24 1.47
N LEU A 84 1.09 16.17 0.71
CA LEU A 84 0.02 16.01 -0.27
C LEU A 84 -1.24 15.32 0.28
N GLU A 85 -1.27 15.00 1.57
CA GLU A 85 -2.36 14.29 2.28
C GLU A 85 -2.62 12.87 1.74
N LEU A 86 -1.60 12.26 1.13
CA LEU A 86 -1.68 10.91 0.57
C LEU A 86 -1.30 9.82 1.59
N ILE A 87 -0.54 10.19 2.62
CA ILE A 87 -0.11 9.30 3.70
C ILE A 87 -0.37 9.95 5.05
N THR A 88 -0.70 9.14 6.04
CA THR A 88 -0.69 9.47 7.46
C THR A 88 0.33 8.61 8.20
N VAL A 89 0.90 9.18 9.27
CA VAL A 89 1.77 8.49 10.20
C VAL A 89 1.27 8.86 11.59
N ASP A 90 0.68 7.92 12.32
CA ASP A 90 0.30 8.15 13.71
C ASP A 90 1.56 8.35 14.57
N LYS A 91 1.45 8.98 15.75
CA LYS A 91 2.60 9.34 16.61
C LYS A 91 3.59 8.19 16.91
N ARG A 92 3.13 6.93 16.86
CA ARG A 92 3.96 5.70 16.96
C ARG A 92 3.63 4.69 15.86
N GLY A 93 2.96 5.16 14.80
CA GLY A 93 2.42 4.34 13.75
C GLY A 93 3.36 4.16 12.58
N PHE A 94 2.96 3.28 11.68
CA PHE A 94 3.60 3.06 10.40
C PHE A 94 2.92 3.89 9.32
N PRO A 95 3.66 4.31 8.27
CA PRO A 95 3.08 5.07 7.18
C PRO A 95 1.94 4.29 6.53
N ARG A 96 0.77 4.93 6.50
CA ARG A 96 -0.48 4.38 5.97
C ARG A 96 -1.01 5.32 4.88
N ARG A 97 -1.34 4.76 3.71
CA ARG A 97 -2.05 5.51 2.67
C ARG A 97 -3.42 5.96 3.19
N THR A 98 -3.77 7.21 2.93
CA THR A 98 -5.13 7.72 3.19
C THR A 98 -6.15 7.09 2.26
N ILE A 99 -5.73 6.76 1.03
CA ILE A 99 -6.53 6.07 0.02
C ILE A 99 -5.89 4.73 -0.27
N ASN A 100 -6.59 3.63 0.00
CA ASN A 100 -6.10 2.28 -0.26
C ASN A 100 -6.20 1.90 -1.74
N TRP A 101 -5.56 2.69 -2.60
CA TRP A 101 -5.55 2.50 -4.04
C TRP A 101 -4.12 2.34 -4.56
N ILE A 102 -3.94 1.33 -5.41
CA ILE A 102 -2.70 1.07 -6.13
C ILE A 102 -3.05 0.98 -7.62
N PRO A 103 -2.43 1.79 -8.49
CA PRO A 103 -2.65 1.69 -9.92
C PRO A 103 -2.41 0.26 -10.44
N LEU A 104 -3.37 -0.32 -11.16
CA LEU A 104 -3.27 -1.69 -11.72
C LEU A 104 -1.99 -1.89 -12.54
N LYS A 105 -1.61 -0.87 -13.31
CA LYS A 105 -0.36 -0.86 -14.09
C LYS A 105 0.91 -1.00 -13.25
N TRP A 106 0.86 -0.90 -11.91
CA TRP A 106 2.01 -1.10 -11.02
C TRP A 106 2.10 -2.52 -10.47
N GLN A 107 1.10 -3.38 -10.70
CA GLN A 107 1.11 -4.75 -10.18
C GLN A 107 2.36 -5.54 -10.61
N HIS A 108 2.85 -5.35 -11.83
CA HIS A 108 4.08 -6.00 -12.30
C HIS A 108 5.33 -5.56 -11.52
N ILE A 109 5.38 -4.30 -11.06
CA ILE A 109 6.48 -3.76 -10.24
C ILE A 109 6.45 -4.43 -8.87
N ILE A 110 5.26 -4.58 -8.29
CA ILE A 110 5.04 -5.20 -6.98
C ILE A 110 5.38 -6.70 -7.02
N LYS A 111 4.97 -7.42 -8.07
CA LYS A 111 5.28 -8.85 -8.26
C LYS A 111 6.78 -9.13 -8.38
N LYS A 112 7.53 -8.26 -9.08
CA LYS A 112 8.99 -8.44 -9.23
C LYS A 112 9.74 -8.43 -7.90
N LEU A 113 9.29 -7.67 -6.91
CA LEU A 113 9.89 -7.67 -5.57
C LEU A 113 9.60 -8.92 -4.76
N GLN A 114 8.43 -9.51 -4.96
CA GLN A 114 8.08 -10.79 -4.33
C GLN A 114 8.96 -11.91 -4.90
N GLN A 115 9.32 -11.83 -6.19
CA GLN A 115 10.16 -12.82 -6.87
C GLN A 115 11.66 -12.67 -6.58
N GLN A 116 12.18 -11.44 -6.37
CA GLN A 116 13.58 -11.23 -5.97
C GLN A 116 13.92 -11.88 -4.61
N LYS A 117 12.93 -12.14 -3.74
CA LYS A 117 13.10 -12.91 -2.49
C LYS A 117 13.48 -14.37 -2.72
N GLY A 118 12.98 -15.01 -3.79
CA GLY A 118 13.28 -16.40 -4.09
C GLY A 118 14.74 -16.60 -4.51
N SER A 119 15.25 -15.72 -5.39
CA SER A 119 16.61 -15.81 -5.90
C SER A 119 17.69 -15.39 -4.90
N ASN A 120 17.43 -14.41 -4.03
CA ASN A 120 18.41 -14.01 -2.99
C ASN A 120 18.53 -15.04 -1.86
N LYS A 121 17.43 -15.71 -1.47
CA LYS A 121 17.48 -16.83 -0.52
C LYS A 121 18.28 -18.02 -1.10
N LEU A 122 18.10 -18.31 -2.39
CA LEU A 122 18.84 -19.37 -3.10
C LEU A 122 20.32 -19.05 -3.37
N ARG A 123 20.72 -17.76 -3.31
CA ARG A 123 22.13 -17.33 -3.37
C ARG A 123 22.81 -17.41 -2.00
N MET A 124 22.11 -17.05 -0.92
CA MET A 124 22.65 -17.22 0.43
C MET A 124 22.86 -18.67 0.82
N MET A 125 22.01 -19.60 0.34
CA MET A 125 22.18 -21.03 0.61
C MET A 125 23.32 -21.69 -0.19
N ARG A 126 23.81 -21.06 -1.27
CA ARG A 126 24.92 -21.58 -2.09
C ARG A 126 26.31 -21.08 -1.69
N ASN A 127 26.40 -20.17 -0.71
CA ASN A 127 27.66 -19.63 -0.20
C ASN A 127 28.01 -20.16 1.21
N VAL A 128 27.34 -21.23 1.64
CA VAL A 128 27.55 -21.90 2.94
C VAL A 128 28.05 -23.34 2.76
N GLU A 129 28.39 -23.72 1.53
CA GLU A 129 29.04 -25.00 1.18
C GLU A 129 30.51 -24.77 0.83
#